data_AF-A0A929DTJ7-F1
#
_entry.id   AF-A0A929DTJ7-F1
#
_cell.length_a   1.000
_cell.length_b   1.000
_cell.length_c   1.000
_cell.angle_alpha   90.00
_cell.angle_beta   90.00
_cell.angle_gamma   90.00
#
_symmetry.space_group_name_H-M   'P 1'
#
loop_
_entity.id
_entity.type
_entity.pdbx_description
1 polymer ?
#
loop_
_entity_poly.entity_id
_entity_poly.type
_entity_poly.pdbx_seq_one_letter_code
_entity_poly.pdbx_strand_id
1 'polypeptide(L)'
;MTSVRGAHYVTGNKRSEVSLSTMWAKGRFAHMAGFASRAEELGFTHIEANHWISPRMLSELLATTVPISSIHAPCPAVLSSGGVPVANLSLSSLDENERMEAVSFTKQTIDLGSSVNARAIVIHMGEVPIDLGLQDRLHRLYAESHAQTKEYGRTKAELIRQRTSRVRPYLEGARKSLRELSEYGGQKGIMVGLETRFHLHEIPNVDEMAELLSEVPVALVGYWHDIGHAEVQQRLGFGSHEEWLSRFA
;
A
#
# COMPACT_ATOMS: atom_id res chain seq x y z
N MET A 1 40.34 -31.29 30.31
CA MET A 1 39.58 -30.07 30.65
C MET A 1 39.33 -29.28 29.37
N THR A 2 38.13 -29.37 28.81
CA THR A 2 37.50 -28.25 28.09
C THR A 2 36.03 -28.59 27.90
N SER A 3 35.21 -27.85 28.62
CA SER A 3 33.76 -27.94 28.72
C SER A 3 33.11 -27.47 27.41
N VAL A 4 32.18 -28.27 26.88
CA VAL A 4 31.28 -27.89 25.80
C VAL A 4 30.18 -27.02 26.43
N ARG A 5 30.19 -25.72 26.15
CA ARG A 5 29.13 -24.80 26.55
C ARG A 5 27.88 -25.08 25.72
N GLY A 6 26.80 -25.46 26.41
CA GLY A 6 25.48 -25.67 25.82
C GLY A 6 24.92 -24.40 25.20
N ALA A 7 24.35 -24.54 24.01
CA ALA A 7 23.49 -23.55 23.41
C ALA A 7 22.16 -23.54 24.20
N HIS A 8 21.92 -22.47 24.95
CA HIS A 8 20.60 -22.16 25.49
C HIS A 8 19.68 -21.78 24.32
N TYR A 9 18.83 -22.71 23.90
CA TYR A 9 17.67 -22.37 23.08
C TYR A 9 16.70 -21.57 23.95
N VAL A 10 16.59 -20.27 23.68
CA VAL A 10 15.49 -19.45 24.20
C VAL A 10 14.25 -19.82 23.37
N THR A 11 13.44 -20.75 23.87
CA THR A 11 12.09 -21.01 23.34
C THR A 11 11.15 -19.91 23.81
N GLY A 12 11.36 -18.69 23.31
CA GLY A 12 10.34 -17.65 23.34
C GLY A 12 9.43 -17.88 22.13
N ASN A 13 8.26 -18.48 22.34
CA ASN A 13 7.24 -18.58 21.31
C ASN A 13 6.69 -17.16 21.04
N LYS A 14 7.42 -16.33 20.29
CA LYS A 14 6.88 -15.10 19.74
C LYS A 14 5.75 -15.54 18.80
N ARG A 15 4.50 -15.42 19.25
CA ARG A 15 3.35 -15.52 18.33
C ARG A 15 3.67 -14.60 17.15
N SER A 16 3.60 -15.15 15.94
CA SER A 16 3.69 -14.34 14.73
C SER A 16 2.64 -13.24 14.80
N GLU A 17 3.06 -11.99 14.64
CA GLU A 17 2.13 -10.87 14.59
C GLU A 17 1.41 -10.92 13.24
N VAL A 18 0.14 -11.30 13.27
CA VAL A 18 -0.73 -11.36 12.10
C VAL A 18 -1.86 -10.36 12.30
N SER A 19 -2.10 -9.56 11.25
CA SER A 19 -3.06 -8.47 11.26
C SER A 19 -4.21 -8.75 10.31
N LEU A 20 -5.44 -8.39 10.71
CA LEU A 20 -6.59 -8.40 9.83
C LEU A 20 -6.92 -6.99 9.36
N SER A 21 -6.94 -6.78 8.04
CA SER A 21 -7.31 -5.49 7.46
C SER A 21 -8.78 -5.17 7.68
N THR A 22 -9.07 -3.92 8.04
CA THR A 22 -10.44 -3.42 8.19
C THR A 22 -11.25 -3.47 6.88
N MET A 23 -10.61 -3.71 5.73
CA MET A 23 -11.32 -3.97 4.48
C MET A 23 -12.26 -5.19 4.60
N TRP A 24 -11.88 -6.19 5.40
CA TRP A 24 -12.73 -7.34 5.65
C TRP A 24 -14.00 -6.97 6.44
N ALA A 25 -13.95 -5.90 7.25
CA ALA A 25 -15.11 -5.45 8.02
C ALA A 25 -16.21 -4.82 7.14
N LYS A 26 -15.86 -4.34 5.94
CA LYS A 26 -16.77 -3.64 5.03
C LYS A 26 -18.01 -4.49 4.71
N GLY A 27 -19.18 -3.97 5.10
CA GLY A 27 -20.48 -4.63 4.91
C GLY A 27 -20.75 -5.81 5.85
N ARG A 28 -19.86 -6.12 6.81
CA ARG A 28 -19.99 -7.25 7.74
C ARG A 28 -20.32 -6.84 9.18
N PHE A 29 -19.92 -5.64 9.58
CA PHE A 29 -20.10 -5.16 10.96
C PHE A 29 -20.70 -3.76 10.98
N ALA A 30 -21.66 -3.55 11.88
CA ALA A 30 -22.22 -2.22 12.16
C ALA A 30 -21.28 -1.38 13.05
N HIS A 31 -20.47 -2.04 13.88
CA HIS A 31 -19.55 -1.42 14.83
C HIS A 31 -18.19 -2.10 14.80
N MET A 32 -17.12 -1.33 14.98
CA MET A 32 -15.76 -1.83 14.88
C MET A 32 -15.32 -2.66 16.10
N ALA A 33 -15.94 -2.47 17.26
CA ALA A 33 -15.72 -3.35 18.41
C ALA A 33 -16.06 -4.82 18.11
N GLY A 34 -17.13 -5.06 17.34
CA GLY A 34 -17.51 -6.41 16.90
C GLY A 34 -16.51 -7.00 15.91
N PHE A 35 -15.94 -6.17 15.02
CA PHE A 35 -14.86 -6.59 14.13
C PHE A 35 -13.60 -6.96 14.91
N ALA A 36 -13.18 -6.14 15.89
CA ALA A 36 -12.00 -6.39 16.71
C ALA A 36 -12.13 -7.69 17.52
N SER A 37 -13.27 -7.87 18.20
CA SER A 37 -13.57 -9.14 18.91
C SER A 37 -13.50 -10.34 17.97
N ARG A 38 -14.04 -10.21 16.75
CA ARG A 38 -13.99 -11.27 15.75
C ARG A 38 -12.57 -11.56 15.25
N ALA A 39 -11.74 -10.54 15.09
CA ALA A 39 -10.35 -10.72 14.71
C ALA A 39 -9.60 -11.55 15.75
N GLU A 40 -9.78 -11.26 17.04
CA GLU A 40 -9.20 -12.03 18.14
C GLU A 40 -9.71 -13.48 18.18
N GLU A 41 -11.02 -13.68 18.03
CA GLU A 41 -11.62 -15.03 17.95
C GLU A 41 -11.02 -15.89 16.82
N LEU A 42 -10.70 -15.25 15.69
CA LEU A 42 -10.08 -15.90 14.53
C LEU A 42 -8.56 -16.09 14.69
N GLY A 43 -7.98 -15.62 15.79
CA GLY A 43 -6.55 -15.76 16.11
C GLY A 43 -5.66 -14.66 15.56
N PHE A 44 -6.22 -13.56 15.02
CA PHE A 44 -5.42 -12.38 14.68
C PHE A 44 -4.98 -11.66 15.95
N THR A 45 -3.74 -11.17 15.91
CA THR A 45 -3.12 -10.48 17.06
C THR A 45 -3.23 -8.96 16.95
N HIS A 46 -3.45 -8.47 15.74
CA HIS A 46 -3.43 -7.07 15.37
C HIS A 46 -4.48 -6.80 14.29
N ILE A 47 -4.67 -5.53 13.97
CA ILE A 47 -5.48 -5.07 12.85
C ILE A 47 -4.72 -4.04 12.02
N GLU A 48 -5.15 -3.89 10.77
CA GLU A 48 -4.72 -2.80 9.91
C GLU A 48 -5.93 -1.91 9.59
N ALA A 49 -5.84 -0.62 9.93
CA ALA A 49 -6.84 0.37 9.56
C ALA A 49 -6.60 0.89 8.14
N ASN A 50 -7.64 1.38 7.43
CA ASN A 50 -7.48 1.85 6.05
C ASN A 50 -8.43 3.00 5.67
N HIS A 51 -8.33 3.43 4.42
CA HIS A 51 -9.05 4.54 3.81
C HIS A 51 -10.58 4.45 3.74
N TRP A 52 -11.18 3.31 4.10
CA TRP A 52 -12.63 3.19 4.22
C TRP A 52 -13.14 3.53 5.64
N ILE A 53 -12.28 3.51 6.66
CA ILE A 53 -12.64 3.74 8.05
C ILE A 53 -13.04 5.20 8.28
N SER A 54 -14.32 5.46 8.57
CA SER A 54 -14.79 6.80 8.96
C SER A 54 -14.20 7.25 10.30
N PRO A 55 -14.20 8.56 10.63
CA PRO A 55 -13.73 9.05 11.93
C PRO A 55 -14.42 8.38 13.13
N ARG A 56 -15.73 8.10 13.03
CA ARG A 56 -16.46 7.36 14.06
C ARG A 56 -15.94 5.93 14.21
N MET A 57 -15.76 5.22 13.10
CA MET A 57 -15.24 3.85 13.11
C MET A 57 -13.81 3.80 13.66
N LEU A 58 -12.98 4.79 13.35
CA LEU A 58 -11.64 4.92 13.92
C LEU A 58 -11.71 5.06 15.44
N SER A 59 -12.56 5.96 15.96
CA SER A 59 -12.75 6.10 17.41
C SER A 59 -13.22 4.80 18.07
N GLU A 60 -14.11 4.04 17.41
CA GLU A 60 -14.53 2.73 17.89
C GLU A 60 -13.36 1.72 17.91
N LEU A 61 -12.50 1.68 16.88
CA LEU A 61 -11.30 0.83 16.84
C LEU A 61 -10.30 1.19 17.94
N LEU A 62 -10.03 2.48 18.12
CA LEU A 62 -9.09 2.99 19.14
C LEU A 62 -9.56 2.70 20.57
N ALA A 63 -10.85 2.46 20.78
CA ALA A 63 -11.41 2.05 22.07
C ALA A 63 -11.30 0.54 22.34
N THR A 64 -10.84 -0.26 21.37
CA THR A 64 -10.65 -1.70 21.53
C THR A 64 -9.28 -2.05 22.09
N THR A 65 -9.11 -3.30 22.55
CA THR A 65 -7.82 -3.81 23.04
C THR A 65 -6.92 -4.36 21.95
N VAL A 66 -7.42 -4.49 20.71
CA VAL A 66 -6.66 -5.08 19.60
C VAL A 66 -5.73 -4.03 19.00
N PRO A 67 -4.41 -4.21 19.06
CA PRO A 67 -3.46 -3.21 18.58
C PRO A 67 -3.52 -3.04 17.06
N ILE A 68 -3.30 -1.80 16.62
CA ILE A 68 -3.14 -1.46 15.20
C ILE A 68 -1.65 -1.60 14.83
N SER A 69 -1.32 -2.54 13.95
CA SER A 69 0.09 -2.77 13.55
C SER A 69 0.54 -1.87 12.39
N SER A 70 -0.41 -1.51 11.52
CA SER A 70 -0.18 -0.74 10.30
C SER A 70 -1.46 0.03 9.93
N ILE A 71 -1.30 1.09 9.15
CA ILE A 71 -2.43 1.85 8.63
C ILE A 71 -2.22 2.11 7.15
N HIS A 72 -3.21 1.78 6.35
CA HIS A 72 -3.26 2.10 4.93
C HIS A 72 -3.74 3.53 4.75
N ALA A 73 -2.85 4.42 4.30
CA ALA A 73 -3.17 5.83 4.13
C ALA A 73 -4.02 6.07 2.87
N PRO A 74 -4.85 7.13 2.87
CA PRO A 74 -5.14 8.01 4.00
C PRO A 74 -6.12 7.36 4.98
N CYS A 75 -6.00 7.60 6.29
CA CYS A 75 -6.98 7.14 7.28
C CYS A 75 -7.08 8.18 8.42
N PRO A 76 -8.29 8.64 8.79
CA PRO A 76 -9.61 8.11 8.39
C PRO A 76 -10.14 8.65 7.04
N ALA A 77 -11.25 8.05 6.60
CA ALA A 77 -12.05 8.44 5.44
C ALA A 77 -12.73 9.80 5.67
N VAL A 78 -12.15 10.86 5.12
CA VAL A 78 -12.65 12.23 5.17
C VAL A 78 -12.66 12.87 3.79
N LEU A 79 -13.23 14.07 3.68
CA LEU A 79 -13.22 14.87 2.46
C LEU A 79 -12.05 15.86 2.47
N SER A 80 -11.50 16.11 1.28
CA SER A 80 -10.55 17.17 1.04
C SER A 80 -11.21 18.55 1.09
N SER A 81 -10.40 19.59 1.01
CA SER A 81 -10.86 20.98 0.87
C SER A 81 -11.77 21.19 -0.34
N GLY A 82 -11.57 20.43 -1.42
CA GLY A 82 -12.40 20.41 -2.62
C GLY A 82 -13.65 19.53 -2.54
N GLY A 83 -13.92 18.89 -1.39
CA GLY A 83 -15.10 18.04 -1.19
C GLY A 83 -15.02 16.65 -1.82
N VAL A 84 -13.85 16.24 -2.32
CA VAL A 84 -13.63 14.87 -2.83
C VAL A 84 -13.08 13.98 -1.71
N PRO A 85 -13.32 12.67 -1.72
CA PRO A 85 -12.67 11.75 -0.78
C PRO A 85 -11.15 11.90 -0.85
N VAL A 86 -10.49 12.02 0.30
CA VAL A 86 -9.02 12.18 0.36
C VAL A 86 -8.29 11.00 -0.27
N ALA A 87 -8.88 9.80 -0.22
CA ALA A 87 -8.36 8.60 -0.88
C ALA A 87 -8.24 8.72 -2.41
N ASN A 88 -8.87 9.74 -3.02
CA ASN A 88 -8.80 10.01 -4.45
C ASN A 88 -7.75 11.07 -4.81
N LEU A 89 -7.08 11.68 -3.82
CA LEU A 89 -5.98 12.61 -4.09
C LEU A 89 -4.70 11.83 -4.41
N SER A 90 -3.92 12.32 -5.37
CA SER A 90 -2.72 11.62 -5.82
C SER A 90 -1.41 12.20 -5.26
N LEU A 91 -0.58 11.34 -4.68
CA LEU A 91 0.81 11.67 -4.29
C LEU A 91 1.73 11.91 -5.50
N SER A 92 1.31 11.53 -6.71
CA SER A 92 2.00 11.81 -7.98
C SER A 92 1.36 12.93 -8.79
N SER A 93 0.36 13.66 -8.25
CA SER A 93 -0.36 14.69 -9.02
C SER A 93 0.60 15.76 -9.56
N LEU A 94 0.31 16.21 -10.79
CA LEU A 94 0.99 17.35 -11.40
C LEU A 94 0.41 18.69 -10.92
N ASP A 95 -0.79 18.67 -10.31
CA ASP A 95 -1.29 19.81 -9.55
C ASP A 95 -0.62 19.80 -8.18
N GLU A 96 0.26 20.76 -7.96
CA GLU A 96 1.02 20.87 -6.71
C GLU A 96 0.10 21.09 -5.50
N ASN A 97 -1.07 21.73 -5.64
CA ASN A 97 -2.00 21.91 -4.53
C ASN A 97 -2.62 20.57 -4.12
N GLU A 98 -3.06 19.78 -5.10
CA GLU A 98 -3.60 18.43 -4.87
C GLU A 98 -2.54 17.53 -4.21
N ARG A 99 -1.32 17.53 -4.76
CA ARG A 99 -0.20 16.74 -4.24
C ARG A 99 0.13 17.12 -2.79
N MET A 100 0.24 18.42 -2.49
CA MET A 100 0.50 18.90 -1.13
C MET A 100 -0.63 18.53 -0.17
N GLU A 101 -1.88 18.57 -0.63
CA GLU A 101 -3.02 18.14 0.17
C GLU A 101 -2.97 16.63 0.47
N ALA A 102 -2.67 15.79 -0.53
CA ALA A 102 -2.47 14.35 -0.36
C ALA A 102 -1.34 14.05 0.66
N VAL A 103 -0.22 14.77 0.55
CA VAL A 103 0.91 14.68 1.50
C VAL A 103 0.46 15.09 2.90
N SER A 104 -0.30 16.18 3.03
CA SER A 104 -0.79 16.67 4.33
C SER A 104 -1.67 15.63 5.04
N PHE A 105 -2.62 15.02 4.34
CA PHE A 105 -3.46 13.97 4.91
C PHE A 105 -2.69 12.68 5.22
N THR A 106 -1.69 12.35 4.41
CA THR A 106 -0.80 11.21 4.71
C THR A 106 0.03 11.48 5.96
N LYS A 107 0.51 12.71 6.18
CA LYS A 107 1.19 13.12 7.44
C LYS A 107 0.26 12.99 8.65
N GLN A 108 -1.02 13.33 8.53
CA GLN A 108 -2.00 13.09 9.60
C GLN A 108 -2.19 11.58 9.88
N THR A 109 -2.12 10.75 8.85
CA THR A 109 -2.15 9.28 9.01
C THR A 109 -0.88 8.76 9.68
N ILE A 110 0.28 9.36 9.41
CA ILE A 110 1.54 9.11 10.13
C ILE A 110 1.42 9.49 11.61
N ASP A 111 0.83 10.65 11.93
CA ASP A 111 0.57 11.07 13.31
C ASP A 111 -0.33 10.06 14.04
N LEU A 112 -1.40 9.60 13.37
CA LEU A 112 -2.25 8.54 13.89
C LEU A 112 -1.44 7.27 14.16
N GLY A 113 -0.63 6.82 13.18
CA GLY A 113 0.25 5.66 13.33
C GLY A 113 1.17 5.77 14.55
N SER A 114 1.80 6.92 14.73
CA SER A 114 2.65 7.20 15.88
C SER A 114 1.86 7.12 17.19
N SER A 115 0.66 7.70 17.26
CA SER A 115 -0.18 7.68 18.46
C SER A 115 -0.61 6.27 18.91
N VAL A 116 -0.69 5.33 17.97
CA VAL A 116 -1.11 3.95 18.23
C VAL A 116 0.05 2.96 18.23
N ASN A 117 1.29 3.44 18.12
CA ASN A 117 2.51 2.64 17.98
C ASN A 117 2.45 1.66 16.79
N ALA A 118 1.80 2.05 15.69
CA ALA A 118 1.87 1.31 14.44
C ALA A 118 3.32 1.28 13.94
N ARG A 119 3.71 0.22 13.25
CA ARG A 119 5.08 0.07 12.74
C ARG A 119 5.28 0.76 11.39
N ALA A 120 4.23 0.79 10.57
CA ALA A 120 4.31 1.30 9.22
C ALA A 120 2.98 1.90 8.76
N ILE A 121 3.09 2.83 7.81
CA ILE A 121 1.99 3.39 7.05
C ILE A 121 2.15 2.99 5.60
N VAL A 122 1.14 2.33 5.05
CA VAL A 122 1.14 1.85 3.66
C VAL A 122 0.59 2.95 2.77
N ILE A 123 1.26 3.24 1.66
CA ILE A 123 0.86 4.30 0.72
C ILE A 123 0.78 3.78 -0.71
N HIS A 124 -0.08 4.42 -1.49
CA HIS A 124 -0.14 4.28 -2.95
C HIS A 124 0.49 5.53 -3.56
N MET A 125 1.51 5.39 -4.41
CA MET A 125 2.28 6.54 -4.91
C MET A 125 1.56 7.34 -6.00
N GLY A 126 0.38 6.88 -6.43
CA GLY A 126 -0.45 7.51 -7.45
C GLY A 126 -0.40 6.77 -8.77
N GLU A 127 -0.80 7.45 -9.84
CA GLU A 127 -1.04 6.84 -11.14
C GLU A 127 -0.66 7.76 -12.31
N VAL A 128 -0.56 7.16 -13.50
CA VAL A 128 -0.28 7.84 -14.76
C VAL A 128 -1.55 7.80 -15.60
N PRO A 129 -2.07 8.94 -16.11
CA PRO A 129 -3.27 8.94 -16.94
C PRO A 129 -3.09 8.13 -18.23
N ILE A 130 -3.98 7.16 -18.44
CA ILE A 130 -4.06 6.32 -19.63
C ILE A 130 -5.53 6.16 -20.07
N ASP A 131 -5.75 5.52 -21.21
CA ASP A 131 -7.08 5.05 -21.62
C ASP A 131 -7.54 3.87 -20.74
N LEU A 132 -8.45 4.15 -19.79
CA LEU A 132 -9.04 3.13 -18.92
C LEU A 132 -9.91 2.13 -19.68
N GLY A 133 -10.51 2.51 -20.81
CA GLY A 133 -11.26 1.57 -21.65
C GLY A 133 -10.34 0.52 -22.30
N LEU A 134 -9.11 0.93 -22.63
CA LEU A 134 -8.08 0.01 -23.11
C LEU A 134 -7.60 -0.94 -22.00
N GLN A 135 -7.47 -0.44 -20.77
CA GLN A 135 -7.17 -1.27 -19.61
C GLN A 135 -8.27 -2.30 -19.36
N ASP A 136 -9.54 -1.86 -19.30
CA ASP A 136 -10.69 -2.75 -19.10
C ASP A 136 -10.76 -3.82 -20.19
N ARG A 137 -10.47 -3.44 -21.44
CA ARG A 137 -10.37 -4.39 -22.57
C ARG A 137 -9.28 -5.43 -22.33
N LEU A 138 -8.10 -5.04 -21.83
CA LEU A 138 -7.03 -5.99 -21.54
C LEU A 138 -7.46 -7.01 -20.49
N HIS A 139 -8.06 -6.55 -19.39
CA HIS A 139 -8.58 -7.42 -18.33
C HIS A 139 -9.66 -8.36 -18.86
N ARG A 140 -10.57 -7.87 -19.71
CA ARG A 140 -11.61 -8.68 -20.36
C ARG A 140 -11.03 -9.76 -21.26
N LEU A 141 -10.10 -9.40 -22.15
CA LEU A 141 -9.43 -10.37 -23.02
C LEU A 141 -8.70 -11.44 -22.22
N TYR A 142 -8.08 -11.09 -21.08
CA TYR A 142 -7.50 -12.10 -20.19
C TYR A 142 -8.56 -13.02 -19.60
N ALA A 143 -9.65 -12.47 -19.05
CA ALA A 143 -10.74 -13.24 -18.44
C ALA A 143 -11.42 -14.19 -19.44
N GLU A 144 -11.50 -13.81 -20.71
CA GLU A 144 -12.04 -14.61 -21.81
C GLU A 144 -11.02 -15.58 -22.43
N SER A 145 -9.86 -15.78 -21.79
CA SER A 145 -8.77 -16.68 -22.24
C SER A 145 -8.17 -16.29 -23.60
N HIS A 146 -8.20 -15.00 -23.94
CA HIS A 146 -7.64 -14.45 -25.18
C HIS A 146 -6.22 -13.87 -25.03
N ALA A 147 -5.49 -14.23 -23.97
CA ALA A 147 -4.14 -13.73 -23.69
C ALA A 147 -3.11 -14.02 -24.82
N GLN A 148 -3.32 -15.07 -25.62
CA GLN A 148 -2.44 -15.46 -26.74
C GLN A 148 -2.84 -14.82 -28.09
N THR A 149 -3.85 -13.95 -28.10
CA THR A 149 -4.33 -13.33 -29.33
C THR A 149 -3.49 -12.12 -29.74
N LYS A 150 -3.48 -11.81 -31.04
CA LYS A 150 -2.89 -10.56 -31.55
C LYS A 150 -3.56 -9.32 -30.96
N GLU A 151 -4.85 -9.41 -30.65
CA GLU A 151 -5.60 -8.32 -30.04
C GLU A 151 -5.10 -8.01 -28.63
N TYR A 152 -4.90 -9.04 -27.81
CA TYR A 152 -4.32 -8.87 -26.47
C TYR A 152 -2.94 -8.20 -26.54
N GLY A 153 -2.05 -8.71 -27.41
CA GLY A 153 -0.73 -8.13 -27.60
C GLY A 153 -0.75 -6.67 -28.04
N ARG A 154 -1.67 -6.28 -28.95
CA ARG A 154 -1.84 -4.89 -29.39
C ARG A 154 -2.35 -3.98 -28.28
N THR A 155 -3.37 -4.42 -27.56
CA THR A 155 -3.96 -3.70 -26.41
C THR A 155 -2.89 -3.45 -25.34
N LYS A 156 -2.15 -4.50 -24.97
CA LYS A 156 -1.06 -4.42 -24.00
C LYS A 156 0.05 -3.46 -24.45
N ALA A 157 0.50 -3.57 -25.70
CA ALA A 157 1.57 -2.72 -26.22
C ALA A 157 1.15 -1.25 -26.27
N GLU A 158 -0.12 -0.96 -26.56
CA GLU A 158 -0.64 0.41 -26.54
C GLU A 158 -0.71 0.98 -25.11
N LEU A 159 -1.15 0.18 -24.12
CA LEU A 159 -1.14 0.60 -22.71
C LEU A 159 0.29 0.95 -22.24
N ILE A 160 1.26 0.09 -22.56
CA ILE A 160 2.67 0.33 -22.23
C ILE A 160 3.15 1.63 -22.89
N ARG A 161 2.88 1.84 -24.18
CA ARG A 161 3.26 3.08 -24.89
C ARG A 161 2.69 4.32 -24.22
N GLN A 162 1.39 4.32 -23.89
CA GLN A 162 0.74 5.45 -23.24
C GLN A 162 1.40 5.77 -21.90
N ARG A 163 1.59 4.75 -21.04
CA ARG A 163 2.24 4.94 -19.74
C ARG A 163 3.68 5.43 -19.89
N THR A 164 4.50 4.77 -20.70
CA THR A 164 5.91 5.12 -20.87
C THR A 164 6.09 6.55 -21.38
N SER A 165 5.22 7.02 -22.27
CA SER A 165 5.29 8.40 -22.78
C SER A 165 4.92 9.49 -21.76
N ARG A 166 4.23 9.12 -20.66
CA ARG A 166 3.64 10.07 -19.70
C ARG A 166 4.21 9.97 -18.30
N VAL A 167 4.80 8.83 -17.91
CA VAL A 167 5.12 8.53 -16.51
C VAL A 167 6.11 9.49 -15.86
N ARG A 168 7.10 10.00 -16.62
CA ARG A 168 8.22 10.76 -16.07
C ARG A 168 7.82 11.88 -15.10
N PRO A 169 6.97 12.86 -15.48
CA PRO A 169 6.56 13.92 -14.54
C PRO A 169 5.81 13.40 -13.30
N TYR A 170 5.00 12.34 -13.42
CA TYR A 170 4.29 11.75 -12.29
C TYR A 170 5.24 11.02 -11.33
N LEU A 171 6.25 10.33 -11.86
CA LEU A 171 7.28 9.68 -11.05
C LEU A 171 8.13 10.71 -10.28
N GLU A 172 8.44 11.87 -10.88
CA GLU A 172 9.11 12.95 -10.14
C GLU A 172 8.22 13.52 -9.02
N GLY A 173 6.91 13.67 -9.26
CA GLY A 173 5.93 14.05 -8.24
C GLY A 173 5.89 13.03 -7.09
N ALA A 174 5.84 11.74 -7.42
CA ALA A 174 5.91 10.64 -6.47
C ALA A 174 7.20 10.70 -5.64
N ARG A 175 8.38 10.86 -6.26
CA ARG A 175 9.66 11.01 -5.55
C ARG A 175 9.67 12.19 -4.59
N LYS A 176 9.12 13.34 -4.99
CA LYS A 176 9.01 14.52 -4.14
C LYS A 176 8.15 14.22 -2.91
N SER A 177 6.97 13.63 -3.10
CA SER A 177 6.09 13.22 -2.01
C SER A 177 6.72 12.18 -1.09
N LEU A 178 7.43 11.19 -1.65
CA LEU A 178 8.13 10.17 -0.85
C LEU A 178 9.19 10.76 0.07
N ARG A 179 10.01 11.71 -0.42
CA ARG A 179 11.01 12.38 0.41
C ARG A 179 10.36 13.14 1.56
N GLU A 180 9.31 13.91 1.29
CA GLU A 180 8.59 14.66 2.33
C GLU A 180 7.93 13.74 3.37
N LEU A 181 7.36 12.62 2.94
CA LEU A 181 6.67 11.67 3.82
C LEU A 181 7.64 10.80 4.62
N SER A 182 8.73 10.35 4.02
CA SER A 182 9.76 9.55 4.71
C SER A 182 10.52 10.36 5.75
N GLU A 183 10.85 11.62 5.46
CA GLU A 183 11.46 12.53 6.45
C GLU A 183 10.52 12.76 7.63
N TYR A 184 9.24 13.05 7.36
CA TYR A 184 8.23 13.24 8.41
C TYR A 184 7.97 11.96 9.22
N GLY A 185 7.86 10.81 8.53
CA GLY A 185 7.73 9.49 9.15
C GLY A 185 8.88 9.18 10.09
N GLY A 186 10.12 9.45 9.66
CA GLY A 186 11.31 9.27 10.48
C GLY A 186 11.28 10.08 11.78
N GLN A 187 10.82 11.32 11.74
CA GLN A 187 10.64 12.16 12.93
C GLN A 187 9.61 11.60 13.92
N LYS A 188 8.66 10.80 13.41
CA LYS A 188 7.56 10.20 14.18
C LYS A 188 7.81 8.74 14.57
N GLY A 189 8.95 8.18 14.17
CA GLY A 189 9.30 6.77 14.38
C GLY A 189 8.48 5.81 13.53
N ILE A 190 7.97 6.26 12.38
CA ILE A 190 7.09 5.53 11.49
C ILE A 190 7.76 5.28 10.14
N MET A 191 7.76 4.01 9.70
CA MET A 191 8.20 3.63 8.37
C MET A 191 7.08 3.84 7.33
N VAL A 192 7.43 4.28 6.13
CA VAL A 192 6.51 4.35 4.99
C VAL A 192 6.65 3.08 4.14
N GLY A 193 5.57 2.33 3.95
CA GLY A 193 5.52 1.15 3.10
C GLY A 193 5.01 1.47 1.71
N LEU A 194 5.81 1.20 0.68
CA LEU A 194 5.41 1.33 -0.72
C LEU A 194 4.76 0.03 -1.21
N GLU A 195 3.47 0.10 -1.54
CA GLU A 195 2.73 -1.09 -1.98
C GLU A 195 2.91 -1.38 -3.47
N THR A 196 3.02 -2.67 -3.82
CA THR A 196 2.78 -3.15 -5.20
C THR A 196 1.42 -2.71 -5.72
N ARG A 197 1.28 -2.53 -7.04
CA ARG A 197 0.06 -1.98 -7.64
C ARG A 197 -0.74 -2.98 -8.48
N PHE A 198 -2.05 -2.82 -8.51
CA PHE A 198 -2.97 -3.73 -9.20
C PHE A 198 -2.96 -3.53 -10.72
N HIS A 199 -2.90 -2.27 -11.16
CA HIS A 199 -2.92 -1.87 -12.55
C HIS A 199 -1.55 -1.41 -13.06
N LEU A 200 -1.31 -1.59 -14.36
CA LEU A 200 -0.06 -1.19 -15.00
C LEU A 200 0.24 0.30 -14.81
N HIS A 201 -0.77 1.17 -14.95
CA HIS A 201 -0.59 2.61 -14.99
C HIS A 201 -0.31 3.25 -13.62
N GLU A 202 -0.45 2.48 -12.55
CA GLU A 202 -0.14 2.92 -11.20
C GLU A 202 1.38 2.95 -10.96
N ILE A 203 1.78 3.70 -9.93
CA ILE A 203 3.16 3.84 -9.47
C ILE A 203 3.25 3.20 -8.08
N PRO A 204 4.27 2.38 -7.78
CA PRO A 204 5.37 2.00 -8.68
C PRO A 204 5.13 0.70 -9.46
N ASN A 205 5.79 0.58 -10.62
CA ASN A 205 6.15 -0.73 -11.17
C ASN A 205 7.43 -1.30 -10.49
N VAL A 206 7.91 -2.47 -10.90
CA VAL A 206 9.05 -3.15 -10.24
C VAL A 206 10.36 -2.35 -10.33
N ASP A 207 10.62 -1.67 -11.44
CA ASP A 207 11.83 -0.85 -11.61
C ASP A 207 11.72 0.46 -10.83
N GLU A 208 10.57 1.12 -10.91
CA GLU A 208 10.26 2.32 -10.16
C GLU A 208 10.28 2.07 -8.64
N MET A 209 9.91 0.86 -8.19
CA MET A 209 10.03 0.48 -6.79
C MET A 209 11.50 0.52 -6.35
N ALA A 210 12.40 -0.06 -7.14
CA ALA A 210 13.83 -0.01 -6.81
C ALA A 210 14.38 1.42 -6.82
N GLU A 211 13.98 2.22 -7.80
CA GLU A 211 14.37 3.64 -7.86
C GLU A 211 13.89 4.38 -6.60
N LEU A 212 12.60 4.27 -6.25
CA LEU A 212 12.01 4.93 -5.08
C LEU A 212 12.62 4.47 -3.75
N LEU A 213 12.87 3.18 -3.59
CA LEU A 213 13.52 2.64 -2.38
C LEU A 213 14.98 3.11 -2.25
N SER A 214 15.67 3.35 -3.37
CA SER A 214 17.07 3.82 -3.35
C SER A 214 17.24 5.31 -3.03
N GLU A 215 16.18 6.10 -3.21
CA GLU A 215 16.18 7.56 -2.97
C GLU A 215 16.23 7.94 -1.49
N VAL A 216 15.90 6.99 -0.60
CA VAL A 216 15.63 7.23 0.81
C VAL A 216 16.33 6.18 1.67
N PRO A 217 16.77 6.51 2.90
CA PRO A 217 17.37 5.52 3.77
C PRO A 217 16.42 4.35 4.06
N VAL A 218 16.95 3.11 4.01
CA VAL A 218 16.19 1.86 4.23
C VAL A 218 15.44 1.80 5.58
N ALA A 219 15.86 2.61 6.56
CA ALA A 219 15.19 2.69 7.86
C ALA A 219 13.84 3.46 7.80
N LEU A 220 13.61 4.25 6.75
CA LEU A 220 12.46 5.15 6.64
C LEU A 220 11.41 4.66 5.66
N VAL A 221 11.81 3.89 4.65
CA VAL A 221 10.91 3.38 3.62
C VAL A 221 11.18 1.91 3.36
N GLY A 222 10.10 1.14 3.21
CA GLY A 222 10.14 -0.29 2.95
C GLY A 222 9.21 -0.70 1.82
N TYR A 223 9.46 -1.92 1.35
CA TYR A 223 8.60 -2.62 0.40
C TYR A 223 7.38 -3.23 1.09
N TRP A 224 6.18 -3.06 0.52
CA TRP A 224 4.95 -3.70 0.98
C TRP A 224 4.34 -4.55 -0.15
N HIS A 225 4.28 -5.87 0.05
CA HIS A 225 3.83 -6.80 -0.98
C HIS A 225 2.33 -7.10 -0.83
N ASP A 226 1.53 -6.71 -1.82
CA ASP A 226 0.19 -7.24 -2.01
C ASP A 226 0.23 -8.40 -3.02
N ILE A 227 -0.06 -9.60 -2.53
CA ILE A 227 -0.05 -10.84 -3.33
C ILE A 227 -1.09 -10.77 -4.46
N GLY A 228 -2.27 -10.20 -4.21
CA GLY A 228 -3.32 -10.10 -5.21
C GLY A 228 -2.95 -9.17 -6.35
N HIS A 229 -2.32 -8.03 -6.04
CA HIS A 229 -1.81 -7.07 -7.02
C HIS A 229 -0.72 -7.70 -7.88
N ALA A 230 0.28 -8.32 -7.26
CA ALA A 230 1.36 -8.98 -7.97
C ALA A 230 0.84 -10.13 -8.86
N GLU A 231 -0.17 -10.89 -8.42
CA GLU A 231 -0.73 -12.00 -9.22
C GLU A 231 -1.46 -11.49 -10.46
N VAL A 232 -2.21 -10.40 -10.33
CA VAL A 232 -2.90 -9.77 -11.47
C VAL A 232 -1.88 -9.24 -12.49
N GLN A 233 -0.83 -8.55 -12.03
CA GLN A 233 0.24 -8.07 -12.89
C GLN A 233 0.97 -9.22 -13.59
N GLN A 234 1.26 -10.32 -12.87
CA GLN A 234 1.88 -11.52 -13.43
C GLN A 234 1.03 -12.15 -14.52
N ARG A 235 -0.27 -12.32 -14.27
CA ARG A 235 -1.22 -12.87 -15.24
C ARG A 235 -1.35 -12.00 -16.49
N LEU A 236 -1.32 -10.69 -16.34
CA LEU A 236 -1.33 -9.76 -17.46
C LEU A 236 0.04 -9.65 -18.16
N GLY A 237 1.09 -10.17 -17.53
CA GLY A 237 2.47 -10.26 -18.01
C GLY A 237 3.26 -8.97 -17.84
N PHE A 238 3.00 -8.21 -16.79
CA PHE A 238 3.68 -6.94 -16.48
C PHE A 238 4.80 -7.06 -15.44
N GLY A 239 4.92 -8.20 -14.75
CA GLY A 239 5.98 -8.49 -13.80
C GLY A 239 5.64 -9.75 -13.00
N SER A 240 6.64 -10.55 -12.63
CA SER A 240 6.41 -11.80 -11.91
C SER A 240 6.48 -11.62 -10.39
N HIS A 241 5.83 -12.50 -9.63
CA HIS A 241 6.02 -12.56 -8.17
C HIS A 241 7.48 -12.79 -7.80
N GLU A 242 8.16 -13.68 -8.53
CA GLU A 242 9.56 -14.02 -8.30
C GLU A 242 10.46 -12.79 -8.43
N GLU A 243 10.22 -11.95 -9.44
CA GLU A 243 10.97 -10.71 -9.62
C GLU A 243 10.76 -9.72 -8.47
N TRP A 244 9.51 -9.51 -8.05
CA TRP A 244 9.19 -8.66 -6.91
C TRP A 244 9.87 -9.14 -5.61
N LEU A 245 9.76 -10.43 -5.31
CA LEU A 245 10.28 -11.00 -4.07
C LEU A 245 11.81 -11.09 -4.09
N SER A 246 12.43 -11.50 -5.20
CA SER A 246 13.88 -11.60 -5.30
C SER A 246 14.59 -10.25 -5.17
N ARG A 247 13.94 -9.16 -5.56
CA ARG A 247 14.51 -7.81 -5.47
C ARG A 247 14.33 -7.15 -4.12
N PHE A 248 13.27 -7.49 -3.37
CA PHE A 248 12.83 -6.67 -2.22
C PHE A 248 12.45 -7.43 -0.94
N ALA A 249 12.42 -8.77 -0.93
CA ALA A 249 12.01 -9.59 0.23
C ALA A 249 13.17 -10.38 0.88
#